data_AF-A0A372QWY1-F1
#
_entry.id   AF-A0A372QWY1-F1
#
_cell.length_a   1.000
_cell.length_b   1.000
_cell.length_c   1.000
_cell.angle_alpha   90.00
_cell.angle_beta   90.00
_cell.angle_gamma   90.00
#
_symmetry.space_group_name_H-M   'P 1'
#
loop_
_entity.id
_entity.type
_entity.pdbx_description
1 polymer ?
#
loop_
_entity_poly.entity_id
_entity_poly.type
_entity_poly.pdbx_seq_one_letter_code
_entity_poly.pdbx_strand_id
1 'polypeptide(L)' 'MSKHFQYLLIQTVDGQFLSSNSIWIMAVEEIYNFCKQHSLPWLWAYIWNEWYSSDRWFLWFRAGCDIKFNV' A
#
# COMPACT_ATOMS: atom_id res chain seq x y z
N MET A 1 -28.58 -5.86 -2.06
CA MET A 1 -27.40 -6.14 -2.90
C MET A 1 -26.22 -5.33 -2.37
N SER A 2 -25.23 -6.08 -1.86
CA SER A 2 -23.95 -5.74 -1.23
C SER A 2 -23.46 -4.27 -1.27
N LYS A 3 -23.67 -3.54 -0.17
CA LYS A 3 -22.81 -2.42 0.28
C LYS A 3 -21.57 -2.99 0.98
N HIS A 4 -20.72 -3.70 0.25
CA HIS A 4 -19.57 -4.37 0.84
C HIS A 4 -18.31 -4.01 0.05
N PHE A 5 -17.41 -3.29 0.74
CA PHE A 5 -16.00 -3.06 0.40
C PHE A 5 -15.68 -1.93 -0.59
N GLN A 6 -16.10 -0.70 -0.27
CA GLN A 6 -15.43 0.52 -0.77
C GLN A 6 -14.69 1.23 0.36
N TYR A 7 -13.87 0.50 1.11
CA TYR A 7 -13.01 1.08 2.15
C TYR A 7 -11.55 0.81 1.80
N LEU A 8 -11.00 1.56 0.84
CA LEU A 8 -9.62 2.12 0.88
C LEU A 8 -9.24 2.87 -0.41
N LEU A 9 -10.11 3.74 -0.91
CA LEU A 9 -9.61 4.86 -1.72
C LEU A 9 -9.37 5.97 -0.72
N ILE A 10 -8.11 6.17 -0.33
CA ILE A 10 -7.69 7.38 0.39
C ILE A 10 -8.03 8.52 -0.58
N GLN A 11 -9.23 9.09 -0.43
CA GLN A 11 -9.59 10.32 -1.12
C GLN A 11 -8.67 11.38 -0.54
N THR A 12 -7.81 11.97 -1.37
CA THR A 12 -7.17 13.22 -0.97
C THR A 12 -8.25 14.30 -0.82
N VAL A 13 -7.96 15.32 -0.01
CA VAL A 13 -8.89 16.41 0.35
C VAL A 13 -9.50 17.10 -0.88
N ASP A 14 -8.86 16.97 -2.04
CA ASP A 14 -9.25 17.55 -3.33
C ASP A 14 -10.10 16.63 -4.25
N GLY A 15 -10.50 15.44 -3.77
CA GLY A 15 -11.32 14.51 -4.55
C GLY A 15 -10.58 13.81 -5.69
N GLN A 16 -9.24 13.85 -5.69
CA GLN A 16 -8.43 13.14 -6.70
C GLN A 16 -8.15 11.70 -6.26
N PHE A 17 -8.35 10.77 -7.18
CA PHE A 17 -7.94 9.37 -6.98
C PHE A 17 -6.42 9.29 -7.08
N LEU A 18 -5.78 8.84 -6.00
CA LEU A 18 -4.34 8.58 -6.02
C LEU A 18 -4.05 7.35 -6.88
N SER A 19 -2.97 7.45 -7.67
CA SER A 19 -2.50 6.28 -8.43
C SER A 19 -2.02 5.19 -7.47
N SER A 20 -2.11 3.93 -7.92
CA SER A 20 -1.59 2.77 -7.17
C SER A 20 -0.11 2.95 -6.76
N ASN A 21 0.69 3.55 -7.65
CA ASN A 21 2.09 3.88 -7.40
C ASN A 21 2.24 4.98 -6.34
N SER A 22 1.39 6.01 -6.36
CA SER A 22 1.40 7.08 -5.36
C SER A 22 1.05 6.53 -3.97
N ILE A 23 0.05 5.65 -3.87
CA ILE A 23 -0.33 5.00 -2.59
C ILE A 23 0.83 4.15 -2.07
N TRP A 24 1.49 3.39 -2.95
CA TRP A 24 2.66 2.61 -2.58
C TRP A 24 3.78 3.47 -2.02
N ILE A 25 4.16 4.53 -2.74
CA ILE A 25 5.25 5.42 -2.33
C ILE A 25 4.97 6.03 -0.96
N MET A 26 3.75 6.55 -0.75
CA MET A 26 3.38 7.16 0.54
C MET A 26 3.42 6.13 1.67
N ALA A 27 2.90 4.92 1.45
CA ALA A 27 2.88 3.88 2.48
C ALA A 27 4.30 3.36 2.81
N VAL A 28 5.18 3.24 1.80
CA VAL A 28 6.60 2.92 1.97
C VAL A 28 7.30 4.01 2.79
N GLU A 29 7.07 5.27 2.43
CA GLU A 29 7.68 6.42 3.11
C GLU A 29 7.24 6.51 4.57
N GLU A 30 5.96 6.33 4.86
CA GLU A 30 5.40 6.33 6.21
C GLU A 30 6.08 5.27 7.10
N ILE A 31 6.11 4.01 6.64
CA ILE A 31 6.66 2.92 7.46
C ILE A 31 8.19 2.98 7.56
N TYR A 32 8.87 3.46 6.52
CA TYR A 32 10.30 3.71 6.56
C TYR A 32 10.64 4.79 7.59
N ASN A 33 9.93 5.92 7.57
CA ASN A 33 10.14 7.01 8.52
C ASN A 33 9.86 6.56 9.95
N PHE A 34 8.80 5.78 10.18
CA PHE A 34 8.51 5.16 11.47
C PHE A 34 9.68 4.28 11.94
N CYS A 35 10.14 3.35 11.11
CA CYS A 35 11.24 2.45 11.47
C CYS A 35 12.54 3.23 11.74
N LYS A 36 12.82 4.27 10.95
CA LYS A 36 13.99 5.13 11.11
C LYS A 36 13.94 5.91 12.43
N GLN A 37 12.81 6.55 12.74
CA GLN A 37 12.61 7.32 13.97
C GLN A 37 12.80 6.47 15.23
N HIS A 38 12.35 5.21 15.19
CA HIS A 38 12.44 4.28 16.31
C HIS A 38 13.70 3.39 16.30
N SER A 39 14.63 3.61 15.36
CA SER A 39 15.85 2.78 15.21
C SER A 39 15.55 1.28 15.08
N LEU A 40 14.58 0.93 14.23
CA LEU A 40 14.11 -0.45 13.98
C LEU A 40 14.53 -0.96 12.59
N PRO A 41 15.84 -1.10 12.29
CA PRO A 41 16.30 -1.49 10.94
C PRO A 41 15.87 -2.90 10.55
N TRP A 42 15.81 -3.83 11.52
CA TRP A 42 15.38 -5.20 11.29
C TRP A 42 13.89 -5.31 10.93
N LEU A 43 13.07 -4.48 11.58
CA LEU A 43 11.64 -4.40 11.27
C LEU A 43 11.43 -3.87 9.86
N TRP A 44 12.14 -2.81 9.48
CA TRP A 44 12.12 -2.30 8.11
C TRP A 44 12.51 -3.37 7.10
N ALA A 45 13.61 -4.10 7.33
CA ALA A 45 14.05 -5.16 6.44
C ALA A 45 12.99 -6.26 6.27
N TYR A 46 12.35 -6.68 7.37
CA TYR A 46 11.26 -7.66 7.33
C TYR A 46 10.05 -7.14 6.54
N ILE A 47 9.56 -5.95 6.88
CA ILE A 47 8.40 -5.31 6.25
C ILE A 47 8.64 -5.09 4.75
N TRP A 48 9.82 -4.63 4.37
CA TRP A 48 10.20 -4.46 2.96
C TRP A 48 10.19 -5.80 2.21
N ASN A 49 10.89 -6.80 2.73
CA ASN A 49 11.03 -8.09 2.05
C ASN A 49 9.71 -8.84 1.92
N GLU A 50 8.81 -8.73 2.90
CA GLU A 50 7.55 -9.46 2.86
C GLU A 50 6.42 -8.67 2.20
N TRP A 51 6.33 -7.35 2.39
CA TRP A 51 5.11 -6.59 2.09
C TRP A 51 5.30 -5.47 1.06
N TYR A 52 6.39 -4.70 1.15
CA TYR A 52 6.52 -3.44 0.39
C TYR A 52 7.47 -3.49 -0.80
N SER A 53 8.24 -4.57 -0.98
CA SER A 53 9.03 -4.77 -2.19
C SER A 53 8.16 -4.69 -3.43
N SER A 54 8.71 -4.14 -4.52
CA SER A 54 8.03 -3.99 -5.81
C SER A 54 7.34 -5.28 -6.27
N ASP A 55 8.01 -6.40 -6.02
CA ASP A 55 7.61 -7.74 -6.46
C ASP A 55 6.50 -8.32 -5.59
N ARG A 56 6.16 -7.71 -4.44
CA ARG A 56 5.13 -8.21 -3.51
C ARG A 56 4.02 -7.23 -3.23
N TRP A 57 4.23 -5.95 -3.53
CA TRP A 57 3.23 -4.92 -3.31
C TRP A 57 1.88 -5.25 -3.95
N PHE A 58 1.89 -5.91 -5.13
CA PHE A 58 0.67 -6.33 -5.81
C PHE A 58 -0.22 -7.29 -4.99
N LEU A 59 0.34 -8.01 -4.01
CA LEU A 59 -0.42 -8.88 -3.09
C LEU A 59 -1.26 -8.05 -2.11
N TRP A 60 -0.73 -6.92 -1.67
CA TRP A 60 -1.38 -6.00 -0.73
C TRP A 60 -2.33 -5.03 -1.46
N PHE A 61 -2.01 -4.67 -2.70
CA PHE A 61 -2.85 -3.81 -3.53
C PHE A 61 -4.19 -4.45 -3.95
N ARG A 62 -4.33 -5.78 -3.83
CA ARG A 62 -5.60 -6.49 -4.11
C ARG A 62 -6.74 -6.19 -3.14
N ALA A 63 -6.50 -5.43 -2.06
CA ALA A 63 -7.59 -4.91 -1.24
C ALA A 63 -8.38 -3.77 -1.91
N GLY A 64 -7.87 -3.18 -3.01
CA GLY A 64 -8.45 -1.98 -3.62
C GLY A 64 -8.91 -2.10 -5.08
N CYS A 65 -8.48 -3.11 -5.84
CA CYS A 65 -8.87 -3.25 -7.25
C CYS A 65 -9.03 -4.72 -7.64
N ASP A 66 -10.17 -5.04 -8.24
CA ASP A 66 -10.39 -6.27 -9.01
C ASP A 66 -9.39 -6.34 -10.18
N ILE A 67 -8.21 -6.88 -9.93
CA ILE A 67 -7.28 -7.23 -11.00
C ILE A 67 -7.84 -8.50 -11.64
N LYS A 68 -8.67 -8.32 -12.67
CA LYS A 68 -8.95 -9.38 -13.63
C LYS A 68 -7.64 -9.72 -14.33
N PHE A 69 -6.93 -10.72 -13.83
CA PHE A 69 -5.91 -11.40 -14.61
C PHE A 69 -6.64 -12.17 -15.72
N ASN A 70 -6.58 -11.64 -16.94
CA ASN A 70 -6.95 -12.41 -18.12
C ASN A 70 -5.82 -13.42 -18.35
N VAL A 71 -6.07 -14.68 -17.99
CA VAL A 71 -5.31 -15.85 -18.44
C VAL A 71 -6.15 -16.57 -19.49
#